data_AF-M0G1Z1-F1
#
_entry.id   AF-M0G1Z1-F1
#
_cell.length_a   1.000
_cell.length_b   1.000
_cell.length_c   1.000
_cell.angle_alpha   90.00
_cell.angle_beta   90.00
_cell.angle_gamma   90.00
#
_symmetry.space_group_name_H-M   'P 1'
#
loop_
_entity.id
_entity.type
_entity.pdbx_description
1 polymer ?
#
loop_
_entity_poly.entity_id
_entity_poly.type
_entity_poly.pdbx_seq_one_letter_code
_entity_poly.pdbx_strand_id
1 'polypeptide(L)'
;MSAEEPQDGSPEEEEDLRYFIRIGQTDLDGTKTVERSLTDMKGIGKRTARIIADAAEVNRTALFGKLPEGEIDAVVDVVENFEDHAPEWMANRRKDFFSGDTDHITGSDLEEKRRHDINRMKMISSYKGVRHQRGQKVRGQRTKSTGRTEGTIGVNVEEIKEAQAEE
;
A
#
# COMPACT_ATOMS: atom_id res chain seq x y z
N MET A 1 23.10 -7.12 49.60
CA MET A 1 22.84 -6.78 48.18
C MET A 1 22.16 -7.98 47.57
N SER A 2 20.85 -8.11 47.77
CA SER A 2 20.05 -9.12 47.08
C SER A 2 19.96 -8.68 45.63
N ALA A 3 20.47 -9.49 44.71
CA ALA A 3 20.19 -9.30 43.31
C ALA A 3 18.72 -9.68 43.09
N GLU A 4 17.88 -8.69 42.79
CA GLU A 4 16.59 -8.94 42.16
C GLU A 4 16.85 -9.74 40.89
N GLU A 5 16.29 -10.95 40.85
CA GLU A 5 16.19 -11.71 39.61
C GLU A 5 15.42 -10.86 38.59
N PRO A 6 15.85 -10.80 37.32
CA PRO A 6 15.03 -10.18 36.29
C PRO A 6 13.70 -10.93 36.28
N GLN A 7 12.60 -10.22 36.53
CA GLN A 7 11.26 -10.73 36.27
C GLN A 7 11.20 -11.02 34.78
N ASP A 8 11.45 -12.28 34.42
CA ASP A 8 11.16 -12.80 33.10
C ASP A 8 9.66 -12.59 32.91
N GLY A 9 9.30 -11.83 31.88
CA GLY A 9 7.92 -11.44 31.62
C GLY A 9 7.04 -12.68 31.62
N SER A 10 5.96 -12.61 32.38
CA SER A 10 4.97 -13.68 32.49
C SER A 10 4.58 -14.23 31.10
N PRO A 11 4.55 -15.57 30.91
CA PRO A 11 4.10 -16.20 29.66
C PRO A 11 2.59 -16.02 29.40
N GLU A 12 1.88 -15.28 30.26
CA GLU A 12 0.44 -15.05 30.20
C GLU A 12 0.04 -13.87 29.29
N GLU A 13 1.00 -13.05 28.82
CA GLU A 13 0.74 -11.96 27.84
C GLU A 13 0.87 -12.40 26.35
N GLU A 14 1.04 -13.70 26.11
CA GLU A 14 0.76 -14.36 24.83
C GLU A 14 -0.76 -14.59 24.63
N GLU A 15 -1.60 -13.69 25.12
CA GLU A 15 -3.03 -13.66 24.74
C GLU A 15 -3.12 -13.65 23.20
N ASP A 16 -3.84 -14.63 22.67
CA ASP A 16 -3.99 -15.02 21.26
C ASP A 16 -3.72 -13.90 20.24
N LEU A 17 -2.45 -13.73 19.87
CA LEU A 17 -2.06 -12.75 18.86
C LEU A 17 -2.57 -13.21 17.49
N ARG A 18 -3.47 -12.43 16.90
CA ARG A 18 -3.88 -12.64 15.52
C ARG A 18 -2.79 -12.16 14.57
N TYR A 19 -2.09 -13.11 13.95
CA TYR A 19 -1.02 -12.81 12.99
C TYR A 19 -1.53 -12.27 11.66
N PHE A 20 -2.75 -12.64 11.27
CA PHE A 20 -3.36 -12.23 10.01
C PHE A 20 -4.74 -11.65 10.26
N ILE A 21 -4.97 -10.46 9.75
CA ILE A 21 -6.27 -9.78 9.78
C ILE A 21 -6.70 -9.54 8.35
N ARG A 22 -7.84 -10.11 7.97
CA ARG A 22 -8.35 -9.96 6.61
C ARG A 22 -9.26 -8.75 6.52
N ILE A 23 -8.98 -7.86 5.59
CA ILE A 23 -9.84 -6.73 5.24
C ILE A 23 -10.17 -6.84 3.75
N GLY A 24 -11.46 -6.98 3.42
CA GLY A 24 -11.92 -7.28 2.06
C GLY A 24 -11.24 -8.54 1.51
N GLN A 25 -10.46 -8.39 0.43
CA GLN A 25 -9.71 -9.50 -0.19
C GLN A 25 -8.26 -9.63 0.27
N THR A 26 -7.74 -8.66 1.04
CA THR A 26 -6.32 -8.58 1.40
C THR A 26 -6.07 -8.99 2.85
N ASP A 27 -5.00 -9.77 3.06
CA ASP A 27 -4.53 -10.16 4.38
C ASP A 27 -3.46 -9.18 4.87
N LEU A 28 -3.66 -8.63 6.06
CA LEU A 28 -2.76 -7.68 6.72
C LEU A 28 -2.02 -8.34 7.88
N ASP A 29 -0.80 -7.85 8.12
CA ASP A 29 0.09 -8.36 9.15
C ASP A 29 -0.29 -7.79 10.53
N GLY A 30 -0.79 -8.65 11.41
CA GLY A 30 -1.21 -8.29 12.77
C GLY A 30 -0.06 -8.08 13.75
N THR A 31 1.18 -8.44 13.39
CA THR A 31 2.37 -8.17 14.21
C THR A 31 2.80 -6.70 14.16
N LYS A 32 2.31 -5.94 13.18
CA LYS A 32 2.60 -4.51 13.01
C LYS A 32 1.61 -3.65 13.80
N THR A 33 1.99 -2.38 13.99
CA THR A 33 1.06 -1.38 14.52
C THR A 33 -0.06 -1.10 13.51
N VAL A 34 -1.24 -0.67 13.99
CA VAL A 34 -2.41 -0.38 13.13
C VAL A 34 -2.06 0.49 11.92
N GLU A 35 -1.37 1.63 12.13
CA GLU A 35 -0.97 2.54 11.04
C GLU A 35 -0.09 1.84 9.97
N ARG A 36 0.82 0.98 10.42
CA ARG A 36 1.78 0.29 9.53
C ARG A 36 1.12 -0.85 8.80
N SER A 37 0.30 -1.64 9.49
CA SER A 37 -0.43 -2.77 8.91
C SER A 37 -1.39 -2.31 7.82
N LEU A 38 -2.18 -1.26 8.08
CA LEU A 38 -3.10 -0.68 7.09
C LEU A 38 -2.39 -0.15 5.83
N THR A 39 -1.12 0.27 5.93
CA THR A 39 -0.35 0.77 4.77
C THR A 39 0.04 -0.36 3.81
N ASP A 40 0.00 -1.62 4.23
CA ASP A 40 0.28 -2.75 3.34
C ASP A 40 -0.84 -2.96 2.30
N MET A 41 -2.07 -2.51 2.62
CA MET A 41 -3.19 -2.52 1.68
C MET A 41 -2.98 -1.49 0.56
N LYS A 42 -3.20 -1.91 -0.69
CA LYS A 42 -3.18 -0.99 -1.83
C LYS A 42 -4.31 0.04 -1.72
N GLY A 43 -3.99 1.31 -1.93
CA GLY A 43 -4.95 2.42 -1.83
C GLY A 43 -4.85 3.20 -0.52
N ILE A 44 -4.33 2.58 0.54
CA ILE A 44 -4.14 3.21 1.85
C ILE A 44 -2.67 3.63 2.01
N GLY A 45 -2.46 4.91 2.34
CA GLY A 45 -1.14 5.43 2.73
C GLY A 45 -1.10 5.82 4.20
N LYS A 46 0.07 6.23 4.69
CA LYS A 46 0.26 6.63 6.11
C LYS A 46 -0.76 7.67 6.60
N ARG A 47 -1.10 8.66 5.76
CA ARG A 47 -2.08 9.70 6.12
C ARG A 47 -3.48 9.15 6.22
N THR A 48 -3.89 8.35 5.24
CA THR A 48 -5.19 7.67 5.20
C THR A 48 -5.33 6.73 6.39
N ALA A 49 -4.29 5.93 6.68
CA ALA A 49 -4.27 5.01 7.82
C ALA A 49 -4.43 5.71 9.16
N ARG A 50 -3.85 6.91 9.34
CA ARG A 50 -4.06 7.71 10.55
C ARG A 50 -5.50 8.18 10.69
N ILE A 51 -6.08 8.67 9.60
CA ILE A 51 -7.47 9.16 9.60
C ILE A 51 -8.43 8.02 9.86
N ILE A 52 -8.18 6.84 9.28
CA ILE A 52 -8.95 5.62 9.55
C ILE A 52 -8.86 5.25 11.03
N ALA A 53 -7.65 5.20 11.60
CA ALA A 53 -7.48 4.88 13.02
C ALA A 53 -8.13 5.91 13.94
N ASP A 54 -7.99 7.20 13.63
CA ASP A 54 -8.60 8.29 14.41
C ASP A 54 -10.14 8.27 14.28
N ALA A 55 -10.70 7.90 13.11
CA ALA A 55 -12.14 7.78 12.88
C ALA A 55 -12.76 6.52 13.50
N ALA A 56 -12.01 5.42 13.58
CA ALA A 56 -12.40 4.20 14.28
C ALA A 56 -12.16 4.27 15.80
N GLU A 57 -11.64 5.40 16.31
CA GLU A 57 -11.29 5.60 17.73
C GLU A 57 -10.27 4.59 18.28
N VAL A 58 -9.43 4.03 17.41
CA VAL A 58 -8.41 3.02 17.76
C VAL A 58 -7.04 3.66 17.94
N ASN A 59 -6.26 3.18 18.92
CA ASN A 59 -4.88 3.62 19.07
C ASN A 59 -4.01 3.16 17.88
N ARG A 60 -3.65 4.10 17.01
CA ARG A 60 -2.78 3.88 15.83
C ARG A 60 -1.43 3.21 16.10
N THR A 61 -0.91 3.31 17.33
CA THR A 61 0.38 2.72 17.75
C THR A 61 0.25 1.38 18.44
N ALA A 62 -0.98 0.96 18.79
CA ALA A 62 -1.22 -0.37 19.31
C ALA A 62 -0.93 -1.43 18.23
N LEU A 63 -0.64 -2.65 18.69
CA LEU A 63 -0.40 -3.79 17.83
C LEU A 63 -1.73 -4.29 17.27
N PHE A 64 -1.83 -4.42 15.95
CA PHE A 64 -3.13 -4.62 15.30
C PHE A 64 -3.76 -5.97 15.67
N GLY A 65 -2.94 -7.02 15.78
CA GLY A 65 -3.36 -8.37 16.18
C GLY A 65 -3.81 -8.52 17.62
N LYS A 66 -3.51 -7.55 18.50
CA LYS A 66 -3.91 -7.55 19.92
C LYS A 66 -5.18 -6.75 20.20
N LEU A 67 -5.73 -6.07 19.20
CA LEU A 67 -6.99 -5.34 19.38
C LEU A 67 -8.15 -6.30 19.62
N PRO A 68 -9.20 -5.88 20.34
CA PRO A 68 -10.44 -6.63 20.41
C PRO A 68 -11.12 -6.72 19.04
N GLU A 69 -11.90 -7.78 18.79
CA GLU A 69 -12.56 -8.01 17.51
C GLU A 69 -13.45 -6.84 17.06
N GLY A 70 -14.22 -6.25 17.99
CA GLY A 70 -15.06 -5.10 17.67
C GLY A 70 -14.30 -3.85 17.21
N GLU A 71 -13.07 -3.63 17.69
CA GLU A 71 -12.23 -2.52 17.19
C GLU A 71 -11.68 -2.82 15.79
N ILE A 72 -11.40 -4.08 15.49
CA ILE A 72 -10.96 -4.50 14.14
C ILE A 72 -12.11 -4.32 13.15
N ASP A 73 -13.32 -4.73 13.51
CA ASP A 73 -14.50 -4.57 12.67
C ASP A 73 -14.78 -3.10 12.39
N ALA A 74 -14.66 -2.22 13.40
CA ALA A 74 -14.78 -0.78 13.21
C ALA A 74 -13.74 -0.23 12.22
N VAL A 75 -12.50 -0.72 12.27
CA VAL A 75 -11.46 -0.35 11.29
C VAL A 75 -11.81 -0.85 9.88
N VAL A 76 -12.36 -2.07 9.75
CA VAL A 76 -12.82 -2.63 8.46
C VAL A 76 -13.93 -1.77 7.88
N ASP A 77 -14.94 -1.43 8.69
CA ASP A 77 -16.08 -0.62 8.26
C ASP A 77 -15.65 0.77 7.76
N VAL A 78 -14.71 1.42 8.46
CA VAL A 78 -14.16 2.72 8.08
C VAL A 78 -13.29 2.63 6.81
N VAL A 79 -12.60 1.50 6.58
CA VAL A 79 -11.84 1.27 5.34
C VAL A 79 -12.78 1.11 4.15
N GLU A 80 -13.86 0.35 4.29
CA GLU A 80 -14.85 0.14 3.23
C GLU A 80 -15.66 1.41 2.94
N ASN A 81 -15.96 2.21 3.97
CA ASN A 81 -16.72 3.46 3.87
C ASN A 81 -15.84 4.70 4.13
N PHE A 82 -14.62 4.72 3.58
CA PHE A 82 -13.68 5.81 3.79
C PHE A 82 -14.20 7.16 3.26
N GLU A 83 -15.09 7.11 2.27
CA GLU A 83 -15.67 8.29 1.61
C GLU A 83 -16.51 9.16 2.55
N ASP A 84 -17.20 8.54 3.52
CA ASP A 84 -18.03 9.27 4.49
C ASP A 84 -17.20 10.01 5.55
N HIS A 85 -16.01 9.48 5.83
CA HIS A 85 -15.13 9.97 6.90
C HIS A 85 -14.08 10.97 6.41
N ALA A 86 -13.90 11.09 5.09
CA ALA A 86 -12.86 11.91 4.49
C ALA A 86 -13.44 12.95 3.52
N PRO A 87 -12.87 14.16 3.48
CA PRO A 87 -13.24 15.13 2.45
C PRO A 87 -13.00 14.59 1.03
N GLU A 88 -13.84 14.99 0.08
CA GLU A 88 -13.79 14.53 -1.33
C GLU A 88 -12.38 14.63 -1.96
N TRP A 89 -11.60 15.67 -1.61
CA TRP A 89 -10.25 15.86 -2.14
C TRP A 89 -9.24 14.78 -1.73
N MET A 90 -9.53 14.02 -0.67
CA MET A 90 -8.68 12.97 -0.12
C MET A 90 -8.92 11.61 -0.78
N ALA A 91 -10.09 11.42 -1.41
CA ALA A 91 -10.38 10.21 -2.18
C ALA A 91 -9.38 10.02 -3.33
N ASN A 92 -9.08 8.76 -3.66
CA ASN A 92 -8.04 8.44 -4.63
C ASN A 92 -8.54 8.49 -6.08
N ARG A 93 -9.84 8.25 -6.30
CA ARG A 93 -10.49 8.27 -7.61
C ARG A 93 -11.65 9.27 -7.62
N ARG A 94 -11.28 10.53 -7.76
CA ARG A 94 -12.24 11.65 -7.86
C ARG A 94 -12.77 11.77 -9.27
N LYS A 95 -14.08 11.95 -9.42
CA LYS A 95 -14.77 12.15 -10.71
C LYS A 95 -14.40 11.07 -11.71
N ASP A 96 -14.81 9.84 -11.44
CA ASP A 96 -14.58 8.74 -12.36
C ASP A 96 -15.08 9.06 -13.78
N PHE A 97 -14.41 8.51 -14.78
CA PHE A 97 -14.71 8.79 -16.18
C PHE A 97 -16.10 8.29 -16.60
N PHE A 98 -16.60 7.21 -15.99
CA PHE A 98 -17.87 6.60 -16.36
C PHE A 98 -19.01 7.00 -15.42
N SER A 99 -18.81 6.87 -14.10
CA SER A 99 -19.86 7.19 -13.12
C SER A 99 -19.94 8.69 -12.82
N GLY A 100 -18.81 9.40 -12.83
CA GLY A 100 -18.73 10.80 -12.42
C GLY A 100 -18.64 11.00 -10.90
N ASP A 101 -18.80 9.93 -10.14
CA ASP A 101 -18.73 9.90 -8.68
C ASP A 101 -17.27 9.96 -8.18
N THR A 102 -17.11 10.28 -6.90
CA THR A 102 -15.81 10.29 -6.23
C THR A 102 -15.75 9.13 -5.27
N ASP A 103 -14.90 8.16 -5.60
CA ASP A 103 -14.75 6.92 -4.84
C ASP A 103 -13.35 6.80 -4.22
N HIS A 104 -13.24 6.05 -3.12
CA HIS A 104 -11.98 5.59 -2.56
C HIS A 104 -11.80 4.08 -2.78
N ILE A 105 -11.04 3.71 -3.81
CA ILE A 105 -10.85 2.31 -4.19
C ILE A 105 -9.66 1.69 -3.47
N THR A 106 -9.86 0.53 -2.84
CA THR A 106 -8.82 -0.19 -2.10
C THR A 106 -8.50 -1.54 -2.75
N GLY A 107 -7.42 -2.18 -2.30
CA GLY A 107 -7.08 -3.57 -2.64
C GLY A 107 -6.85 -3.85 -4.13
N SER A 108 -7.38 -4.98 -4.57
CA SER A 108 -7.34 -5.51 -5.94
C SER A 108 -8.09 -4.63 -6.94
N ASP A 109 -9.23 -4.09 -6.54
CA ASP A 109 -10.08 -3.23 -7.38
C ASP A 109 -9.31 -2.02 -7.89
N LEU A 110 -8.41 -1.46 -7.09
CA LEU A 110 -7.57 -0.34 -7.49
C LEU A 110 -6.64 -0.71 -8.66
N GLU A 111 -6.08 -1.92 -8.65
CA GLU A 111 -5.21 -2.41 -9.71
C GLU A 111 -5.99 -2.70 -10.99
N GLU A 112 -7.17 -3.29 -10.86
CA GLU A 112 -8.06 -3.55 -11.99
C GLU A 112 -8.52 -2.26 -12.66
N LYS A 113 -8.96 -1.27 -11.88
CA LYS A 113 -9.38 0.04 -12.40
C LYS A 113 -8.23 0.73 -13.13
N ARG A 114 -7.02 0.69 -12.57
CA ARG A 114 -5.81 1.22 -13.24
C ARG A 114 -5.53 0.50 -14.55
N ARG A 115 -5.69 -0.83 -14.59
CA ARG A 115 -5.52 -1.63 -15.81
C ARG A 115 -6.58 -1.27 -16.87
N HIS A 116 -7.84 -1.11 -16.47
CA HIS A 116 -8.91 -0.67 -17.34
C HIS A 116 -8.65 0.72 -17.93
N ASP A 117 -8.18 1.67 -17.13
CA ASP A 117 -7.81 3.02 -17.61
C ASP A 117 -6.69 2.96 -18.66
N ILE A 118 -5.66 2.15 -18.43
CA ILE A 118 -4.56 1.94 -19.39
C ILE A 118 -5.05 1.27 -20.67
N ASN A 119 -5.90 0.26 -20.55
CA ASN A 119 -6.47 -0.44 -21.70
C ASN A 119 -7.36 0.49 -22.52
N ARG A 120 -8.19 1.33 -21.88
CA ARG A 120 -8.97 2.37 -22.56
C ARG A 120 -8.07 3.30 -23.37
N MET A 121 -6.98 3.77 -22.77
CA MET A 121 -6.01 4.64 -23.46
C MET A 121 -5.35 3.96 -24.67
N LYS A 122 -5.07 2.66 -24.59
CA LYS A 122 -4.52 1.84 -25.69
C LYS A 122 -5.55 1.63 -26.80
N MET A 123 -6.80 1.28 -26.48
CA MET A 123 -7.87 1.07 -27.47
C MET A 123 -8.15 2.31 -28.30
N ILE A 124 -8.20 3.49 -27.67
CA ILE A 124 -8.41 4.78 -28.34
C ILE A 124 -7.15 5.23 -29.12
N SER A 125 -6.02 4.54 -28.99
CA SER A 125 -4.72 4.92 -29.57
C SER A 125 -4.27 6.34 -29.17
N SER A 126 -4.61 6.76 -27.95
CA SER A 126 -4.12 8.03 -27.40
C SER A 126 -2.59 8.04 -27.32
N TYR A 127 -1.97 9.22 -27.32
CA TYR A 127 -0.50 9.34 -27.21
C TYR A 127 0.07 8.59 -26.00
N LYS A 128 -0.58 8.73 -24.83
CA LYS A 128 -0.22 7.98 -23.61
C LYS A 128 -0.45 6.47 -23.80
N GLY A 129 -1.52 6.06 -24.46
CA GLY A 129 -1.80 4.66 -24.80
C GLY A 129 -0.72 4.02 -25.64
N VAL A 130 -0.30 4.67 -26.72
CA VAL A 130 0.79 4.19 -27.60
C VAL A 130 2.11 4.07 -26.82
N ARG A 131 2.42 5.05 -25.96
CA ARG A 131 3.60 4.99 -25.08
C ARG A 131 3.50 3.80 -24.10
N HIS A 132 2.35 3.59 -23.47
CA HIS A 132 2.09 2.45 -22.59
C HIS A 132 2.18 1.10 -23.31
N GLN A 133 1.78 1.03 -24.58
CA GLN A 133 1.93 -0.17 -25.39
C GLN A 133 3.40 -0.46 -25.71
N ARG A 134 4.20 0.57 -25.94
CA ARG A 134 5.65 0.48 -26.18
C ARG A 134 6.51 0.38 -24.91
N GLY A 135 5.90 0.38 -23.72
CA GLY A 135 6.63 0.39 -22.44
C GLY A 135 7.45 1.66 -22.18
N GLN A 136 7.18 2.77 -22.87
CA GLN A 136 7.91 4.02 -22.73
C GLN A 136 7.36 4.88 -21.59
N LYS A 137 8.22 5.71 -21.00
CA LYS A 137 7.84 6.75 -20.03
C LYS A 137 6.79 7.70 -20.62
N VAL A 138 5.69 7.93 -19.90
CA VAL A 138 4.50 8.64 -20.41
C VAL A 138 4.43 10.13 -20.05
N ARG A 139 5.18 10.60 -19.04
CA ARG A 139 5.10 11.98 -18.50
C ARG A 139 6.01 12.99 -19.22
N GLY A 140 6.39 12.73 -20.48
CA GLY A 140 7.28 13.63 -21.24
C GLY A 140 8.75 13.63 -20.78
N GLN A 141 9.15 12.62 -20.00
CA GLN A 141 10.52 12.45 -19.55
C GLN A 141 11.47 12.24 -20.75
N ARG A 142 12.69 12.79 -20.68
CA ARG A 142 13.73 12.59 -21.72
C ARG A 142 14.29 11.17 -21.63
N THR A 143 14.02 10.35 -22.65
CA THR A 143 14.44 8.93 -22.72
C THR A 143 15.72 8.69 -23.50
N LYS A 144 16.46 9.76 -23.89
CA LYS A 144 17.73 9.62 -24.63
C LYS A 144 18.77 8.85 -23.81
N SER A 145 18.96 9.26 -22.55
CA SER A 145 19.93 8.67 -21.61
C SER A 145 19.30 7.95 -20.42
N THR A 146 18.02 8.23 -20.08
CA THR A 146 17.39 7.71 -18.86
C THR A 146 16.36 6.62 -19.14
N GLY A 147 16.15 5.71 -18.18
CA GLY A 147 15.20 4.60 -18.33
C GLY A 147 15.72 3.49 -19.24
N ARG A 148 17.04 3.33 -19.31
CA ARG A 148 17.73 2.17 -19.88
C ARG A 148 18.00 1.20 -18.74
N THR A 149 17.58 -0.05 -18.90
CA THR A 149 17.87 -1.12 -17.93
C THR A 149 19.17 -1.82 -18.27
N GLU A 150 19.44 -1.99 -19.56
CA GLU A 150 20.74 -2.44 -20.05
C GLU A 150 21.73 -1.26 -20.09
N GLY A 151 22.99 -1.54 -19.74
CA GLY A 151 24.08 -0.59 -19.83
C GLY A 151 24.27 -0.04 -21.25
N THR A 152 25.14 0.95 -21.39
CA THR A 152 25.62 1.38 -22.71
C THR A 152 26.14 0.14 -23.46
N ILE A 153 25.76 -0.03 -24.74
CA ILE A 153 26.27 -1.10 -25.61
C ILE A 153 27.79 -1.18 -25.42
N GLY A 154 28.28 -2.32 -24.90
CA GLY A 154 29.70 -2.58 -24.64
C GLY A 154 30.16 -2.49 -23.18
N VAL A 155 29.29 -2.20 -22.21
CA VAL A 155 29.65 -2.26 -20.77
C VAL A 155 28.78 -3.29 -20.07
N ASN A 156 29.39 -4.41 -19.69
CA ASN A 156 28.73 -5.48 -18.97
C ASN A 156 28.66 -5.11 -17.48
N VAL A 157 27.54 -4.53 -17.06
CA VAL A 157 27.36 -3.97 -15.71
C VAL A 157 27.33 -5.07 -14.64
N GLU A 158 27.00 -6.30 -15.02
CA GLU A 158 27.07 -7.47 -14.13
C GLU A 158 28.52 -7.85 -13.82
N GLU A 159 29.38 -7.99 -14.83
CA GLU A 159 30.81 -8.30 -14.62
C GLU A 159 31.53 -7.25 -13.77
N ILE A 160 31.20 -5.96 -13.94
CA ILE A 160 31.78 -4.89 -13.12
C ILE A 160 31.32 -5.00 -11.65
N LYS A 161 30.05 -5.36 -11.42
CA LYS A 161 29.52 -5.52 -10.06
C LYS A 161 30.10 -6.75 -9.36
N GLU A 162 30.31 -7.84 -10.09
CA GLU A 162 30.97 -9.04 -9.57
C GLU A 162 32.43 -8.73 -9.21
N ALA A 163 33.18 -8.08 -10.11
CA ALA A 163 34.56 -7.67 -9.83
C ALA A 163 34.68 -6.71 -8.63
N GLN A 164 33.70 -5.83 -8.41
CA GLN A 164 33.66 -4.93 -7.24
C GLN A 164 33.21 -5.63 -5.94
N ALA A 165 32.58 -6.80 -6.02
CA ALA A 165 32.15 -7.57 -4.85
C ALA A 165 33.23 -8.58 -4.41
N GLU A 166 34.12 -8.96 -5.33
CA GLU A 166 35.29 -9.81 -5.08
C GLU A 166 36.49 -9.03 -4.51
N GLU A 167 36.53 -7.71 -4.68
CA GLU A 167 37.54 -6.78 -4.13
C GLU A 167 37.15 -6.27 -2.73
#